data_AF-Q318Y1-F1
#
_entry.id   AF-Q318Y1-F1
#
_cell.length_a   1.000
_cell.length_b   1.000
_cell.length_c   1.000
_cell.angle_alpha   90.00
_cell.angle_beta   90.00
_cell.angle_gamma   90.00
#
_symmetry.space_group_name_H-M   'P 1'
#
loop_
_entity.id
_entity.type
_entity.pdbx_description
1 polymer ?
#
loop_
_entity_poly.entity_id
_entity_poly.type
_entity_poly.pdbx_seq_one_letter_code
_entity_poly.pdbx_strand_id
1 'polypeptide(L)'
;MIMELMIMFLYLLIISMKLLFKFLVDLSKLKNLSPLYSYWHSEQNDLDERNRLLIANKDSPALYLFEKEPYKWEMLFQSIIREIINGDLSSLKGLQVLLNSLSPAIRKKVLKDLLVNKIINQDCYAQLNKPIDMKSEKKSNLLRFLRILLAIFTNPYGIELRRKKIHIYEKTGFLFNFLKNLYSK
;
A
#
# COMPACT_ATOMS: atom_id res chain seq x y z
N MET A 1 -16.57 26.11 22.31
CA MET A 1 -16.72 24.85 23.07
C MET A 1 -16.74 23.58 22.20
N ILE A 2 -17.79 23.29 21.41
CA ILE A 2 -17.84 22.02 20.61
C ILE A 2 -16.72 21.94 19.56
N MET A 3 -16.43 23.04 18.88
CA MET A 3 -15.40 23.12 17.86
C MET A 3 -13.98 22.95 18.42
N GLU A 4 -13.69 23.49 19.61
CA GLU A 4 -12.40 23.34 20.30
C GLU A 4 -12.20 21.89 20.78
N LEU A 5 -13.27 21.25 21.23
CA LEU A 5 -13.25 19.84 21.63
C LEU A 5 -12.96 18.92 20.43
N MET A 6 -13.54 19.22 19.26
CA MET A 6 -13.25 18.51 18.00
C MET A 6 -11.79 18.69 17.56
N ILE A 7 -11.25 19.90 17.68
CA ILE A 7 -9.85 20.19 17.35
C ILE A 7 -8.91 19.44 18.28
N MET A 8 -9.17 19.43 19.60
CA MET A 8 -8.39 18.64 20.54
C MET A 8 -8.46 17.14 20.25
N PHE A 9 -9.64 16.61 19.92
CA PHE A 9 -9.80 15.19 19.62
C PHE A 9 -9.04 14.80 18.35
N LEU A 10 -9.11 15.63 17.31
CA LEU A 10 -8.34 15.45 16.09
C LEU A 10 -6.83 15.56 16.37
N TYR A 11 -6.41 16.47 17.25
CA TYR A 11 -5.01 16.64 17.65
C TYR A 11 -4.47 15.43 18.43
N LEU A 12 -5.25 14.90 19.38
CA LEU A 12 -4.94 13.67 20.12
C LEU A 12 -4.92 12.44 19.20
N LEU A 13 -5.80 12.39 18.20
CA LEU A 13 -5.78 11.35 17.16
C LEU A 13 -4.50 11.44 16.31
N ILE A 14 -4.09 12.64 15.90
CA ILE A 14 -2.87 12.86 15.12
C ILE A 14 -1.61 12.53 15.93
N ILE A 15 -1.55 12.89 17.22
CA ILE A 15 -0.43 12.56 18.10
C ILE A 15 -0.34 11.06 18.35
N SER A 16 -1.46 10.40 18.62
CA SER A 16 -1.49 8.94 18.82
C SER A 16 -1.08 8.20 17.54
N MET A 17 -1.50 8.70 16.37
CA MET A 17 -1.02 8.19 15.08
C MET A 17 0.48 8.45 14.86
N LYS A 18 1.01 9.63 15.23
CA LYS A 18 2.46 9.92 15.17
C LYS A 18 3.27 8.97 16.05
N LEU A 19 2.80 8.68 17.27
CA LEU A 19 3.45 7.73 18.18
C LEU A 19 3.41 6.29 17.61
N LEU A 20 2.29 5.90 17.02
CA LEU A 20 2.14 4.59 16.37
C LEU A 20 3.07 4.42 15.16
N PHE A 21 3.37 5.52 14.45
CA PHE A 21 4.27 5.53 13.28
C PHE A 21 5.76 5.51 13.62
N LYS A 22 6.16 5.98 14.81
CA LYS A 22 7.57 6.15 15.19
C LYS A 22 8.32 4.84 15.47
N PHE A 23 7.61 3.70 15.60
CA PHE A 23 8.18 2.39 15.93
C PHE A 23 8.47 1.48 14.73
N LEU A 24 8.25 1.93 13.50
CA LEU A 24 8.50 1.12 12.32
C LEU A 24 9.90 1.42 11.79
N VAL A 25 10.70 0.36 11.62
CA VAL A 25 11.87 0.10 10.74
C VAL A 25 12.27 1.26 9.80
N ASP A 26 13.54 1.36 9.36
CA ASP A 26 13.90 2.30 8.27
C ASP A 26 13.17 1.96 6.94
N LEU A 27 11.96 2.49 6.82
CA LEU A 27 10.99 2.24 5.75
C LEU A 27 11.31 3.07 4.50
N SER A 28 12.39 3.86 4.51
CA SER A 28 12.83 4.62 3.32
C SER A 28 13.08 3.68 2.14
N LYS A 29 13.60 2.47 2.42
CA LYS A 29 13.85 1.40 1.44
C LYS A 29 12.57 0.76 0.88
N LEU A 30 11.42 0.91 1.54
CA LEU A 30 10.15 0.35 1.04
C LEU A 30 9.62 1.05 -0.19
N LYS A 31 9.92 2.33 -0.37
CA LYS A 31 9.37 3.11 -1.48
C LYS A 31 9.77 2.48 -2.82
N ASN A 32 11.03 2.07 -2.94
CA ASN A 32 11.60 1.54 -4.18
C ASN A 32 11.19 0.09 -4.48
N LEU A 33 10.49 -0.58 -3.56
CA LEU A 33 10.06 -1.97 -3.73
C LEU A 33 8.71 -2.09 -4.41
N SER A 34 7.93 -1.01 -4.48
CA SER A 34 6.67 -1.03 -5.20
C SER A 34 6.92 -1.16 -6.70
N PRO A 35 6.21 -2.07 -7.40
CA PRO A 35 6.22 -2.09 -8.86
C PRO A 35 5.65 -0.82 -9.49
N LEU A 36 4.94 0.01 -8.72
CA LEU A 36 4.42 1.31 -9.14
C LEU A 36 5.33 2.48 -8.77
N TYR A 37 6.51 2.23 -8.18
CA TYR A 37 7.41 3.30 -7.72
C TYR A 37 7.67 4.36 -8.80
N SER A 38 8.08 3.94 -9.99
CA SER A 38 8.36 4.84 -11.11
C SER A 38 7.12 5.65 -11.54
N TYR A 39 5.94 5.04 -11.49
CA TYR A 39 4.69 5.74 -11.81
C TYR A 39 4.38 6.85 -10.80
N TRP A 40 4.54 6.57 -9.50
CA TRP A 40 4.30 7.57 -8.45
C TRP A 40 5.31 8.73 -8.45
N HIS A 41 6.48 8.54 -9.06
CA HIS A 41 7.52 9.56 -9.22
C HIS A 41 7.55 10.18 -10.63
N SER A 42 6.57 9.84 -11.49
CA SER A 42 6.40 10.41 -12.82
C SER A 42 5.40 11.57 -12.82
N GLU A 43 5.13 12.13 -13.99
CA GLU A 43 4.07 13.13 -14.18
C GLU A 43 2.65 12.51 -14.22
N GLN A 44 2.56 11.17 -14.31
CA GLN A 44 1.29 10.42 -14.37
C GLN A 44 0.44 10.81 -15.59
N ASN A 45 1.09 11.07 -16.71
CA ASN A 45 0.44 11.36 -17.98
C ASN A 45 0.02 10.06 -18.71
N ASP A 46 -0.57 10.18 -19.90
CA ASP A 46 -1.05 9.03 -20.69
C ASP A 46 0.07 8.04 -21.08
N LEU A 47 1.31 8.50 -21.22
CA LEU A 47 2.45 7.61 -21.46
C LEU A 47 2.82 6.83 -20.20
N ASP A 48 2.86 7.49 -19.04
CA ASP A 48 3.13 6.86 -17.75
C ASP A 48 2.04 5.82 -17.40
N GLU A 49 0.78 6.14 -17.68
CA GLU A 49 -0.35 5.24 -17.49
C GLU A 49 -0.24 4.02 -18.41
N ARG A 50 0.13 4.21 -19.68
CA ARG A 50 0.40 3.10 -20.61
C ARG A 50 1.51 2.21 -20.08
N ASN A 51 2.65 2.79 -19.70
CA ASN A 51 3.79 2.05 -19.15
C ASN A 51 3.42 1.25 -17.89
N ARG A 52 2.62 1.84 -17.01
CA ARG A 52 2.08 1.16 -15.82
C ARG A 52 1.19 -0.03 -16.18
N LEU A 53 0.34 0.11 -17.19
CA LEU A 53 -0.56 -0.97 -17.60
C LEU A 53 0.15 -2.12 -18.34
N LEU A 54 1.32 -1.88 -18.92
CA LEU A 54 2.15 -2.92 -19.56
C LEU A 54 2.65 -3.98 -18.57
N ILE A 55 2.80 -3.64 -17.29
CA ILE A 55 3.27 -4.58 -16.26
C ILE A 55 2.14 -5.43 -15.64
N ALA A 56 0.88 -5.18 -16.02
CA ALA A 56 -0.29 -5.88 -15.48
C ALA A 56 -0.42 -7.30 -16.06
N ASN A 57 -0.93 -8.23 -15.24
CA ASN A 57 -1.34 -9.55 -15.69
C ASN A 57 -2.83 -9.56 -16.07
N LYS A 58 -3.13 -9.65 -17.36
CA LYS A 58 -4.51 -9.59 -17.89
C LYS A 58 -5.39 -10.76 -17.45
N ASP A 59 -4.79 -11.89 -17.08
CA ASP A 59 -5.52 -13.08 -16.63
C ASP A 59 -5.81 -13.06 -15.12
N SER A 60 -5.44 -11.98 -14.44
CA SER A 60 -5.59 -11.89 -12.99
C SER A 60 -7.01 -11.54 -12.56
N PRO A 61 -7.60 -12.27 -11.59
CA PRO A 61 -8.88 -11.85 -11.00
C PRO A 61 -8.77 -10.52 -10.23
N ALA A 62 -7.56 -10.11 -9.83
CA ALA A 62 -7.30 -8.85 -9.15
C ALA A 62 -6.93 -7.70 -10.11
N LEU A 63 -7.01 -7.92 -11.43
CA LEU A 63 -6.60 -6.94 -12.44
C LEU A 63 -7.33 -5.60 -12.28
N TYR A 64 -8.64 -5.63 -12.02
CA TYR A 64 -9.47 -4.43 -11.89
C TYR A 64 -8.88 -3.42 -10.90
N LEU A 65 -8.46 -3.89 -9.73
CA LEU A 65 -7.89 -3.04 -8.68
C LEU A 65 -6.59 -2.38 -9.16
N PHE A 66 -5.73 -3.12 -9.85
CA PHE A 66 -4.49 -2.58 -10.41
C PHE A 66 -4.77 -1.55 -11.51
N GLU A 67 -5.66 -1.86 -12.46
CA GLU A 67 -5.91 -1.00 -13.61
C GLU A 67 -6.68 0.27 -13.26
N LYS A 68 -7.79 0.13 -12.52
CA LYS A 68 -8.74 1.23 -12.29
C LYS A 68 -8.46 2.01 -11.02
N GLU A 69 -7.83 1.38 -10.04
CA GLU A 69 -7.71 1.90 -8.68
C GLU A 69 -6.24 1.87 -8.19
N PRO A 70 -5.27 2.41 -8.97
CA PRO A 70 -3.84 2.26 -8.69
C PRO A 70 -3.44 2.82 -7.32
N TYR A 71 -4.07 3.91 -6.86
CA TYR A 71 -3.84 4.44 -5.52
C TYR A 71 -4.23 3.45 -4.43
N LYS A 72 -5.42 2.84 -4.51
CA LYS A 72 -5.84 1.81 -3.53
C LYS A 72 -4.90 0.62 -3.58
N TRP A 73 -4.49 0.21 -4.78
CA TRP A 73 -3.55 -0.90 -4.95
C TRP A 73 -2.23 -0.62 -4.24
N GLU A 74 -1.64 0.56 -4.42
CA GLU A 74 -0.39 0.95 -3.76
C GLU A 74 -0.55 1.00 -2.23
N MET A 75 -1.63 1.62 -1.77
CA MET A 75 -1.94 1.70 -0.34
C MET A 75 -2.07 0.32 0.30
N LEU A 76 -2.71 -0.63 -0.40
CA LEU A 76 -2.82 -2.02 0.03
C LEU A 76 -1.46 -2.72 0.05
N PHE A 77 -0.66 -2.57 -1.02
CA PHE A 77 0.68 -3.15 -1.11
C PHE A 77 1.57 -2.68 0.05
N GLN A 78 1.69 -1.37 0.25
CA GLN A 78 2.52 -0.78 1.30
C GLN A 78 2.06 -1.21 2.70
N SER A 79 0.75 -1.29 2.92
CA SER A 79 0.20 -1.71 4.22
C SER A 79 0.47 -3.19 4.50
N ILE A 80 0.27 -4.06 3.52
CA ILE A 80 0.52 -5.50 3.65
C ILE A 80 2.02 -5.77 3.91
N ILE A 81 2.91 -5.08 3.21
CA ILE A 81 4.35 -5.22 3.42
C ILE A 81 4.73 -4.84 4.86
N ARG A 82 4.13 -3.77 5.41
CA ARG A 82 4.37 -3.36 6.81
C ARG A 82 3.85 -4.37 7.82
N GLU A 83 2.68 -4.95 7.59
CA GLU A 83 2.16 -6.01 8.47
C GLU A 83 3.08 -7.24 8.45
N ILE A 84 3.63 -7.62 7.29
CA ILE A 84 4.62 -8.71 7.17
C ILE A 84 5.90 -8.37 7.93
N ILE A 85 6.42 -7.15 7.80
CA ILE A 85 7.60 -6.69 8.57
C ILE A 85 7.35 -6.76 10.07
N ASN A 86 6.12 -6.49 10.51
CA ASN A 86 5.70 -6.59 11.90
C ASN A 86 5.42 -8.04 12.35
N GLY A 87 5.64 -9.04 11.49
CA GLY A 87 5.50 -10.46 11.81
C GLY A 87 4.13 -11.07 11.48
N ASP A 88 3.19 -10.34 10.87
CA ASP A 88 1.89 -10.90 10.47
C ASP A 88 1.99 -11.67 9.14
N LEU A 89 2.41 -12.94 9.23
CA LEU A 89 2.49 -13.84 8.08
C LEU A 89 1.11 -14.15 7.47
N SER A 90 0.00 -13.91 8.18
CA SER A 90 -1.34 -14.08 7.60
C SER A 90 -1.65 -13.06 6.50
N SER A 91 -0.84 -11.99 6.41
CA SER A 91 -0.92 -11.00 5.33
C SER A 91 -0.32 -11.49 4.00
N LEU A 92 0.43 -12.61 4.00
CA LEU A 92 1.03 -13.18 2.77
C LEU A 92 -0.02 -13.54 1.72
N LYS A 93 -1.20 -14.02 2.13
CA LYS A 93 -2.30 -14.31 1.19
C LYS A 93 -2.77 -13.05 0.47
N GLY A 94 -2.88 -11.93 1.20
CA GLY A 94 -3.19 -10.63 0.61
C GLY A 94 -2.11 -10.17 -0.36
N LEU A 95 -0.84 -10.34 0.01
CA LEU A 95 0.29 -10.03 -0.87
C LEU A 95 0.24 -10.85 -2.16
N GLN A 96 -0.03 -12.16 -2.05
CA GLN A 96 -0.12 -13.06 -3.18
C GLN A 96 -1.22 -12.62 -4.18
N VAL A 97 -2.38 -12.19 -3.68
CA VAL A 97 -3.47 -11.63 -4.51
C VAL A 97 -3.01 -10.40 -5.27
N LEU A 98 -2.35 -9.45 -4.61
CA LEU A 98 -1.83 -8.25 -5.26
C LEU A 98 -0.75 -8.58 -6.29
N LEU A 99 0.21 -9.44 -5.95
CA LEU A 99 1.29 -9.83 -6.86
C LEU A 99 0.77 -10.58 -8.09
N ASN A 100 -0.34 -11.29 -7.97
CA ASN A 100 -0.99 -11.94 -9.12
C ASN A 100 -1.57 -10.95 -10.13
N SER A 101 -1.81 -9.69 -9.76
CA SER A 101 -2.21 -8.64 -10.72
C SER A 101 -1.05 -8.14 -11.60
N LEU A 102 0.18 -8.55 -11.29
CA LEU A 102 1.39 -8.22 -12.05
C LEU A 102 1.77 -9.37 -12.98
N SER A 103 2.36 -9.05 -14.13
CA SER A 103 2.90 -10.04 -15.06
C SER A 103 3.91 -10.98 -14.36
N PRO A 104 4.06 -12.24 -14.82
CA PRO A 104 4.95 -13.20 -14.16
C PRO A 104 6.39 -12.70 -13.98
N ALA A 105 6.92 -11.98 -14.98
CA ALA A 105 8.27 -11.42 -14.92
C ALA A 105 8.40 -10.36 -13.81
N ILE A 106 7.43 -9.46 -13.69
CA ILE A 106 7.42 -8.40 -12.69
C ILE A 106 7.18 -8.96 -11.29
N ARG A 107 6.25 -9.92 -11.15
CA ARG A 107 6.04 -10.65 -9.89
C ARG A 107 7.33 -11.30 -9.40
N LYS A 108 8.05 -12.01 -10.27
CA LYS A 108 9.34 -12.65 -9.93
C LYS A 108 10.37 -11.62 -9.46
N LYS A 109 10.46 -10.48 -10.14
CA LYS A 109 11.34 -9.37 -9.74
C LYS A 109 11.00 -8.86 -8.34
N VAL A 110 9.73 -8.51 -8.09
CA VAL A 110 9.28 -8.01 -6.78
C VAL A 110 9.56 -9.02 -5.67
N LEU A 111 9.26 -10.31 -5.88
CA LEU A 111 9.54 -11.35 -4.89
C LEU A 111 11.04 -11.48 -4.58
N LYS A 112 11.90 -11.39 -5.60
CA LYS A 112 13.35 -11.40 -5.41
C LYS A 112 13.80 -10.17 -4.61
N ASP A 113 13.28 -8.99 -4.93
CA ASP A 113 13.62 -7.76 -4.22
C ASP A 113 13.18 -7.82 -2.75
N LEU A 114 11.98 -8.34 -2.45
CA LEU A 114 11.50 -8.55 -1.08
C LEU A 114 12.40 -9.51 -0.29
N LEU A 115 12.88 -10.59 -0.92
CA LEU A 115 13.77 -11.56 -0.30
C LEU A 115 15.17 -10.98 -0.04
N VAL A 116 15.76 -10.30 -1.03
CA VAL A 116 17.09 -9.67 -0.92
C VAL A 116 17.09 -8.59 0.16
N ASN A 117 16.00 -7.84 0.29
CA ASN A 117 15.84 -6.82 1.32
C ASN A 117 15.41 -7.39 2.69
N LYS A 118 15.38 -8.72 2.85
CA LYS A 118 15.02 -9.43 4.10
C LYS A 118 13.64 -9.06 4.64
N ILE A 119 12.71 -8.66 3.78
CA ILE A 119 11.30 -8.40 4.15
C ILE A 119 10.54 -9.72 4.29
N ILE A 120 10.90 -10.70 3.46
CA ILE A 120 10.41 -12.06 3.53
C ILE A 120 11.58 -13.03 3.66
N ASN A 121 11.34 -14.19 4.26
CA ASN A 121 12.31 -15.29 4.30
C ASN A 121 12.07 -16.28 3.14
N GLN A 122 12.88 -17.33 3.06
CA GLN A 122 12.78 -18.35 2.01
C GLN A 122 11.44 -19.10 2.03
N ASP A 123 10.88 -19.39 3.21
CA ASP A 123 9.60 -20.09 3.34
C ASP A 123 8.45 -19.24 2.78
N CYS A 124 8.45 -17.95 3.10
CA CYS A 124 7.51 -16.97 2.55
C CYS A 124 7.65 -16.87 1.03
N TYR A 125 8.89 -16.81 0.52
CA TYR A 125 9.16 -16.79 -0.92
C TYR A 125 8.61 -18.04 -1.62
N ALA A 126 8.82 -19.22 -1.04
CA ALA A 126 8.28 -20.47 -1.56
C ALA A 126 6.74 -20.47 -1.55
N GLN A 127 6.12 -20.01 -0.46
CA GLN A 127 4.66 -19.89 -0.32
C GLN A 127 4.07 -18.93 -1.37
N LEU A 128 4.67 -17.75 -1.53
CA LEU A 128 4.22 -16.72 -2.47
C LEU A 128 4.38 -17.14 -3.93
N ASN A 129 5.18 -18.17 -4.25
CA ASN A 129 5.31 -18.72 -5.61
C ASN A 129 4.27 -19.79 -5.93
N LYS A 130 3.57 -20.34 -4.93
CA LYS A 130 2.50 -21.32 -5.18
C LYS A 130 1.29 -20.64 -5.85
N PRO A 131 0.41 -21.41 -6.51
CA PRO A 131 -0.92 -20.93 -6.91
C PRO A 131 -1.71 -20.44 -5.68
N ILE A 132 -2.62 -19.48 -5.89
CA ILE A 132 -3.51 -19.02 -4.81
C ILE A 132 -4.53 -20.12 -4.53
N ASP A 133 -4.54 -20.64 -3.31
CA ASP A 133 -5.63 -21.46 -2.83
C ASP A 133 -6.78 -20.58 -2.30
N MET A 134 -7.79 -20.40 -3.15
CA MET A 134 -9.01 -19.67 -2.81
C MET A 134 -9.86 -20.37 -1.73
N LYS A 135 -9.68 -21.68 -1.50
CA LYS A 135 -10.49 -22.50 -0.58
C LYS A 135 -9.98 -22.50 0.86
N SER A 136 -8.76 -22.03 1.10
CA SER A 136 -8.19 -21.96 2.46
C SER A 136 -8.99 -21.04 3.40
N GLU A 137 -9.12 -21.47 4.66
CA GLU A 137 -9.86 -20.75 5.71
C GLU A 137 -9.45 -19.28 5.81
N LYS A 138 -10.46 -18.40 5.83
CA LYS A 138 -10.26 -16.97 6.01
C LYS A 138 -10.20 -16.67 7.51
N LYS A 139 -9.00 -16.44 8.03
CA LYS A 139 -8.85 -15.84 9.36
C LYS A 139 -9.28 -14.37 9.29
N SER A 140 -10.38 -14.01 9.96
CA SER A 140 -10.82 -12.62 10.03
C SER A 140 -9.82 -11.80 10.86
N ASN A 141 -9.42 -10.64 10.35
CA ASN A 141 -8.58 -9.70 11.09
C ASN A 141 -9.12 -8.29 10.86
N LEU A 142 -10.18 -7.96 11.60
CA LEU A 142 -10.89 -6.69 11.51
C LEU A 142 -9.97 -5.50 11.79
N LEU A 143 -9.08 -5.62 12.78
CA LEU A 143 -8.13 -4.55 13.12
C LEU A 143 -7.18 -4.25 11.96
N ARG A 144 -6.66 -5.29 11.28
CA ARG A 144 -5.84 -5.10 10.08
C ARG A 144 -6.65 -4.43 8.96
N PHE A 145 -7.88 -4.90 8.73
CA PHE A 145 -8.75 -4.29 7.73
C PHE A 145 -9.00 -2.81 8.01
N LEU A 146 -9.32 -2.45 9.26
CA LEU A 146 -9.54 -1.05 9.66
C LEU A 146 -8.27 -0.21 9.51
N ARG A 147 -7.09 -0.75 9.85
CA ARG A 147 -5.80 -0.06 9.63
C ARG A 147 -5.54 0.22 8.16
N ILE A 148 -5.76 -0.77 7.30
CA ILE A 148 -5.62 -0.63 5.84
C ILE A 148 -6.62 0.41 5.31
N LEU A 149 -7.88 0.33 5.75
CA LEU A 149 -8.92 1.28 5.36
C LEU A 149 -8.54 2.70 5.76
N LEU A 150 -8.10 2.90 7.01
CA LEU A 150 -7.62 4.20 7.48
C LEU A 150 -6.45 4.71 6.65
N ALA A 151 -5.50 3.84 6.32
CA ALA A 151 -4.36 4.21 5.48
C ALA A 151 -4.86 4.77 4.13
N ILE A 152 -5.80 4.10 3.44
CA ILE A 152 -6.33 4.56 2.15
C ILE A 152 -6.86 6.00 2.23
N PHE A 153 -7.53 6.37 3.32
CA PHE A 153 -8.09 7.73 3.48
C PHE A 153 -7.09 8.77 3.98
N THR A 154 -6.02 8.36 4.65
CA THR A 154 -5.06 9.28 5.30
C THR A 154 -3.74 9.42 4.55
N ASN A 155 -3.49 8.58 3.54
CA ASN A 155 -2.26 8.57 2.74
C ASN A 155 -0.97 8.68 3.59
N PRO A 156 -0.79 7.83 4.62
CA PRO A 156 0.36 7.93 5.51
C PRO A 156 1.71 7.76 4.80
N TYR A 157 1.70 7.11 3.63
CA TYR A 157 2.88 6.80 2.82
C TYR A 157 3.28 7.93 1.87
N GLY A 158 2.47 8.99 1.78
CA GLY A 158 2.79 10.19 1.01
C GLY A 158 2.79 9.96 -0.50
N ILE A 159 1.84 9.16 -1.01
CA ILE A 159 1.66 8.97 -2.44
C ILE A 159 1.17 10.29 -3.04
N GLU A 160 1.88 10.80 -4.04
CA GLU A 160 1.49 12.01 -4.75
C GLU A 160 0.59 11.66 -5.94
N LEU A 161 -0.69 12.06 -5.89
CA LEU A 161 -1.56 12.03 -7.07
C LEU A 161 -1.46 13.35 -7.81
N ARG A 162 -0.84 13.30 -8.99
CA ARG A 162 -0.70 14.43 -9.93
C ARG A 162 -1.84 14.46 -10.96
N ARG A 163 -2.45 13.31 -11.22
CA ARG A 163 -3.70 13.21 -11.99
C ARG A 163 -4.92 13.80 -11.26
N LYS A 164 -6.00 14.01 -12.01
CA LYS A 164 -7.30 14.43 -11.44
C LYS A 164 -7.79 13.40 -10.42
N LYS A 165 -8.10 13.90 -9.22
CA LYS A 165 -8.68 13.12 -8.11
C LYS A 165 -10.15 12.88 -8.38
N ILE A 166 -10.51 11.63 -8.60
CA ILE A 166 -11.85 11.19 -8.96
C ILE A 166 -12.62 10.81 -7.69
N HIS A 167 -11.97 10.14 -6.74
CA HIS A 167 -12.63 9.56 -5.58
C HIS A 167 -12.43 10.38 -4.30
N ILE A 168 -13.35 10.24 -3.33
CA ILE A 168 -13.32 10.99 -2.06
C ILE A 168 -12.05 10.68 -1.26
N TYR A 169 -11.65 9.40 -1.19
CA TYR A 169 -10.49 8.98 -0.42
C TYR A 169 -9.16 9.53 -0.99
N GLU A 170 -9.10 9.84 -2.29
CA GLU A 170 -7.93 10.49 -2.91
C GLU A 170 -7.81 11.95 -2.47
N LYS A 171 -8.95 12.63 -2.35
CA LYS A 171 -9.04 14.01 -1.88
C LYS A 171 -8.68 14.10 -0.40
N THR A 172 -9.23 13.22 0.43
CA THR A 172 -8.90 13.18 1.87
C THR A 172 -7.45 12.80 2.08
N GLY A 173 -6.95 11.79 1.36
CA GLY A 173 -5.55 11.36 1.46
C GLY A 173 -4.58 12.48 1.08
N PHE A 174 -4.89 13.24 0.02
CA PHE A 174 -4.13 14.43 -0.33
C PHE A 174 -4.14 15.48 0.77
N LEU A 175 -5.30 15.79 1.35
CA LEU A 175 -5.43 16.77 2.42
C LEU A 175 -4.58 16.38 3.64
N PHE A 176 -4.68 15.12 4.09
CA PHE A 176 -3.88 14.63 5.22
C PHE A 176 -2.37 14.66 4.93
N ASN A 177 -1.96 14.26 3.73
CA ASN A 177 -0.55 14.33 3.33
C ASN A 177 -0.05 15.78 3.26
N PHE A 178 -0.85 16.69 2.72
CA PHE A 178 -0.55 18.12 2.67
C PHE A 178 -0.37 18.70 4.09
N LEU A 179 -1.32 18.43 4.99
CA LEU A 179 -1.21 18.84 6.39
C LEU A 179 0.05 18.28 7.05
N LYS A 180 0.33 16.98 6.88
CA LYS A 180 1.56 16.34 7.39
C LYS A 180 2.83 17.06 6.94
N ASN A 181 2.90 17.44 5.66
CA ASN A 181 4.06 18.13 5.09
C ASN A 181 4.22 19.57 5.58
N LEU A 182 3.13 20.27 5.90
CA LEU A 182 3.17 21.60 6.51
C LEU A 182 3.79 21.58 7.91
N TYR A 183 3.50 20.57 8.71
CA TYR A 183 4.00 20.43 10.09
C TYR A 183 5.31 19.64 10.21
N SER A 184 5.91 19.22 9.09
CA SER A 184 7.20 18.53 9.06
C SER A 184 8.34 19.42 8.55
N LYS A 185 8.03 20.67 8.19
CA LYS A 185 8.99 21.76 7.98
C LYS A 185 9.10 22.58 9.27
#